data_AF-A0A7U2QUA4-F1
#
_entry.id   AF-A0A7U2QUA4-F1
#
_cell.length_a   1.000
_cell.length_b   1.000
_cell.length_c   1.000
_cell.angle_alpha   90.00
_cell.angle_beta   90.00
_cell.angle_gamma   90.00
#
_symmetry.space_group_name_H-M   'P 1'
#
loop_
_entity.id
_entity.type
_entity.pdbx_description
1 polymer ?
#
loop_
_entity_poly.entity_id
_entity_poly.type
_entity_poly.pdbx_seq_one_letter_code
_entity_poly.pdbx_strand_id
1 'polypeptide(L)'
;MRNIFGKAKGVVVWMGADTPLMSAMWHTVTVSYWSRVWVIQEIMVATEILLMSGSGTIAWSKFVKRLDLFVEESLDPDNLDVELNAEYFASNCRKLVQLWTKRSTQKLSLGTLVSFSEDSLATNPRDKIYGLLGLVNHGAGGDIVPNYGHSPCSVYCIAIKKMQDDTHQDLSLLHTQLSNLKHNPFDEDDGNSNCDGVECGVWTFCKLFALRARARQG
;
A
#
# COMPACT_ATOMS: atom_id res chain seq x y z
N MET A 1 9.67 2.65 -14.65
CA MET A 1 9.61 3.43 -13.39
C MET A 1 10.64 3.05 -12.34
N ARG A 2 11.05 1.77 -12.20
CA ARG A 2 12.11 1.35 -11.22
C ARG A 2 13.35 2.26 -11.22
N ASN A 3 13.76 2.78 -12.39
CA ASN A 3 14.96 3.59 -12.54
C ASN A 3 14.83 5.07 -12.11
N ILE A 4 13.62 5.63 -11.96
CA ILE A 4 13.44 7.05 -11.61
C ILE A 4 13.53 7.21 -10.09
N PHE A 5 12.75 6.44 -9.32
CA PHE A 5 12.81 6.50 -7.86
C PHE A 5 14.02 5.75 -7.29
N GLY A 6 14.52 4.71 -7.98
CA GLY A 6 15.71 3.94 -7.56
C GLY A 6 17.03 4.73 -7.48
N LYS A 7 17.05 5.96 -8.00
CA LYS A 7 18.23 6.85 -7.98
C LYS A 7 18.03 8.10 -7.12
N ALA A 8 16.88 8.25 -6.47
CA ALA A 8 16.62 9.40 -5.60
C ALA A 8 17.52 9.31 -4.36
N LYS A 9 18.47 10.24 -4.22
CA LYS A 9 19.37 10.32 -3.05
C LYS A 9 18.62 10.69 -1.76
N GLY A 10 17.57 11.48 -1.88
CA GLY A 10 16.82 11.98 -0.74
C GLY A 10 15.37 12.29 -1.09
N VAL A 11 14.46 12.03 -0.15
CA VAL A 11 13.06 12.44 -0.20
C VAL A 11 12.79 13.38 0.95
N VAL A 12 12.29 14.58 0.64
CA VAL A 12 11.79 15.51 1.66
C VAL A 12 10.27 15.41 1.66
N VAL A 13 9.73 15.06 2.82
CA VAL A 13 8.29 14.94 3.03
C VAL A 13 7.80 16.17 3.78
N TRP A 14 6.96 16.97 3.13
CA TRP A 14 6.27 18.07 3.80
C TRP A 14 4.97 17.57 4.42
N MET A 15 4.89 17.64 5.75
CA MET A 15 3.76 17.14 6.54
C MET A 15 2.65 18.19 6.73
N GLY A 16 2.93 19.47 6.48
CA GLY A 16 2.02 20.58 6.75
C GLY A 16 2.63 21.57 7.74
N ALA A 17 2.11 22.81 7.78
CA ALA A 17 2.63 23.84 8.69
C ALA A 17 2.42 23.44 10.16
N ASP A 18 1.25 22.91 10.48
CA ASP A 18 0.81 22.69 11.86
C ASP A 18 1.12 21.28 12.39
N THR A 19 1.88 20.46 11.67
CA THR A 19 2.21 19.10 12.11
C THR A 19 3.32 19.11 13.15
N PRO A 20 3.08 18.65 14.40
CA PRO A 20 4.09 18.60 15.44
C PRO A 20 4.94 17.34 15.26
N LEU A 21 6.12 17.46 14.64
CA LEU A 21 6.91 16.27 14.32
C LEU A 21 7.45 15.57 15.58
N MET A 22 7.73 16.34 16.65
CA MET A 22 8.42 15.87 17.87
C MET A 22 7.48 15.61 19.06
N SER A 23 6.24 16.05 18.96
CA SER A 23 5.24 15.97 20.02
C SER A 23 3.89 15.56 19.43
N ALA A 24 3.00 14.95 20.23
CA ALA A 24 1.69 14.53 19.77
C ALA A 24 1.73 13.69 18.46
N MET A 25 2.51 12.59 18.49
CA MET A 25 2.76 11.69 17.34
C MET A 25 1.50 11.30 16.57
N TRP A 26 0.38 11.20 17.28
CA TRP A 26 -0.96 11.05 16.73
C TRP A 26 -1.26 11.96 15.53
N HIS A 27 -0.99 13.26 15.64
CA HIS A 27 -1.22 14.23 14.56
C HIS A 27 -0.28 14.03 13.37
N THR A 28 0.89 13.43 13.58
CA THR A 28 1.85 13.17 12.52
C THR A 28 1.50 11.90 11.74
N VAL A 29 0.99 10.86 12.40
CA VAL A 29 0.67 9.57 11.74
C VAL A 29 -0.65 9.57 10.99
N THR A 30 -1.55 10.50 11.30
CA THR A 30 -2.88 10.65 10.66
C THR A 30 -2.91 11.64 9.51
N VAL A 31 -1.79 12.30 9.20
CA VAL A 31 -1.72 13.24 8.06
C VAL A 31 -2.09 12.54 6.76
N SER A 32 -2.94 13.19 5.96
CA SER A 32 -3.46 12.66 4.68
C SER A 32 -2.38 12.32 3.65
N TYR A 33 -1.16 12.85 3.82
CA TYR A 33 0.03 12.48 3.07
C TYR A 33 0.21 10.96 3.00
N TRP A 34 0.08 10.26 4.14
CA TRP A 34 0.29 8.81 4.23
C TRP A 34 -0.72 8.00 3.44
N SER A 35 -1.87 8.59 3.10
CA SER A 35 -2.92 7.90 2.36
C SER A 35 -2.66 7.85 0.86
N ARG A 36 -1.57 8.42 0.33
CA ARG A 36 -1.28 8.39 -1.11
C ARG A 36 -0.52 7.12 -1.49
N VAL A 37 -0.98 6.37 -2.49
CA VAL A 37 -0.30 5.13 -2.92
C VAL A 37 1.16 5.35 -3.34
N TRP A 38 1.46 6.49 -3.98
CA TRP A 38 2.81 6.83 -4.44
C TRP A 38 3.81 7.01 -3.31
N VAL A 39 3.36 7.43 -2.12
CA VAL A 39 4.22 7.63 -0.95
C VAL A 39 4.89 6.32 -0.51
N ILE A 40 4.23 5.18 -0.75
CA ILE A 40 4.81 3.87 -0.44
C ILE A 40 6.10 3.68 -1.24
N GLN A 41 6.10 3.97 -2.56
CA GLN A 41 7.31 3.89 -3.38
C GLN A 41 8.36 4.92 -2.97
N GLU A 42 7.95 6.17 -2.77
CA GLU A 42 8.85 7.28 -2.42
C GLU A 42 9.65 6.96 -1.15
N ILE A 43 9.00 6.44 -0.12
CA ILE A 43 9.63 6.08 1.15
C ILE A 43 10.42 4.78 1.06
N MET A 44 9.90 3.76 0.39
CA MET A 44 10.54 2.44 0.35
C MET A 44 11.85 2.42 -0.44
N VAL A 45 11.97 3.28 -1.45
CA VAL A 45 13.12 3.28 -2.37
C VAL A 45 14.18 4.32 -1.99
N ALA A 46 13.82 5.35 -1.22
CA ALA A 46 14.73 6.43 -0.86
C ALA A 46 15.91 5.96 0.01
N THR A 47 17.10 6.51 -0.26
CA THR A 47 18.29 6.31 0.58
C THR A 47 18.30 7.21 1.80
N GLU A 48 17.83 8.46 1.66
CA GLU A 48 17.68 9.41 2.75
C GLU A 48 16.26 9.97 2.76
N ILE A 49 15.68 10.13 3.94
CA ILE A 49 14.32 10.65 4.09
C ILE A 49 14.31 11.68 5.23
N LEU A 50 13.79 12.85 4.96
CA LEU A 50 13.62 13.95 5.92
C LEU A 50 12.14 14.33 5.98
N LEU A 51 11.52 14.22 7.16
CA LEU A 51 10.21 14.80 7.40
C LEU A 51 10.37 16.26 7.79
N MET A 52 9.51 17.12 7.26
CA MET A 52 9.54 18.55 7.47
C MET A 52 8.12 19.08 7.71
N SER A 53 7.99 20.03 8.61
CA SER A 53 6.74 20.74 8.91
C SER A 53 7.08 22.16 9.36
N GLY A 54 6.07 22.96 9.71
CA GLY A 54 6.30 24.27 10.34
C GLY A 54 6.97 24.18 11.72
N SER A 55 6.89 23.03 12.41
CA SER A 55 7.55 22.80 13.70
C SER A 55 9.02 22.39 13.58
N GLY A 56 9.52 22.12 12.38
CA GLY A 56 10.93 21.81 12.12
C GLY A 56 11.14 20.63 11.19
N THR A 57 12.23 19.89 11.41
CA THR A 57 12.61 18.73 10.59
C THR A 57 13.02 17.54 11.45
N ILE A 58 12.82 16.32 10.94
CA ILE A 58 13.32 15.09 11.54
C ILE A 58 13.76 14.08 10.49
N ALA A 59 14.96 13.54 10.69
CA ALA A 59 15.45 12.42 9.90
C ALA A 59 14.58 11.18 10.14
N TRP A 60 14.25 10.45 9.07
CA TRP A 60 13.37 9.29 9.13
C TRP A 60 13.76 8.24 10.16
N SER A 61 15.06 7.96 10.30
CA SER A 61 15.56 7.00 11.31
C SER A 61 15.24 7.42 12.74
N LYS A 62 15.23 8.73 13.05
CA LYS A 62 14.80 9.25 14.35
C LYS A 62 13.28 9.17 14.49
N PHE A 63 12.54 9.43 13.41
CA PHE A 63 11.07 9.37 13.40
C PHE A 63 10.58 7.95 13.68
N VAL A 64 11.15 6.94 13.00
CA VAL A 64 10.85 5.52 13.22
C VAL A 64 11.08 5.14 14.68
N LYS A 65 12.25 5.47 15.25
CA LYS A 65 12.54 5.22 16.67
C LYS A 65 11.53 5.88 17.59
N ARG A 66 11.04 7.07 17.24
CA ARG A 66 10.09 7.79 18.08
C ARG A 66 8.68 7.24 17.98
N LEU A 67 8.30 6.72 16.81
CA LEU A 67 7.09 5.91 16.66
C LEU A 67 7.14 4.63 17.48
N ASP A 68 8.27 3.91 17.48
CA ASP A 68 8.41 2.68 18.26
C ASP A 68 8.18 2.93 19.77
N LEU A 69 8.80 4.00 20.31
CA LEU A 69 8.58 4.41 21.71
C LEU A 69 7.13 4.81 21.99
N PHE A 70 6.48 5.52 21.05
CA PHE A 70 5.08 5.88 21.18
C PHE A 70 4.16 4.65 21.24
N VAL A 71 4.48 3.58 20.51
CA VAL A 71 3.72 2.31 20.58
C VAL A 71 3.85 1.67 21.95
N GLU A 72 5.07 1.62 22.48
CA GLU A 72 5.34 1.04 23.81
C GLU A 72 4.59 1.80 24.91
N GLU A 73 4.60 3.13 24.86
CA GLU A 73 3.85 4.00 25.78
C GLU A 73 2.33 3.82 25.64
N SER A 74 1.80 3.62 24.42
CA SER A 74 0.36 3.50 24.17
C SER A 74 -0.23 2.13 24.49
N LEU A 75 0.63 1.12 24.64
CA LEU A 75 0.28 -0.24 25.06
C LEU A 75 0.32 -0.43 26.59
N ASP A 76 0.73 0.61 27.33
CA ASP A 76 0.67 0.63 28.78
C ASP A 76 -0.80 0.55 29.24
N PRO A 77 -1.19 -0.49 30.00
CA PRO A 77 -2.56 -0.64 30.50
C PRO A 77 -3.06 0.57 31.29
N ASP A 78 -2.16 1.31 31.94
CA ASP A 78 -2.52 2.47 32.76
C ASP A 78 -2.77 3.74 31.92
N ASN A 79 -2.40 3.73 30.63
CA ASN A 79 -2.56 4.85 29.69
C ASN A 79 -3.40 4.48 28.45
N LEU A 80 -4.25 3.46 28.56
CA LEU A 80 -4.99 2.89 27.44
C LEU A 80 -6.14 3.78 26.95
N ASP A 81 -5.89 4.58 25.91
CA ASP A 81 -6.95 5.12 25.05
C ASP A 81 -7.21 4.14 23.89
N VAL A 82 -8.35 3.44 23.94
CA VAL A 82 -8.68 2.36 22.99
C VAL A 82 -8.94 2.87 21.58
N GLU A 83 -9.57 4.04 21.44
CA GLU A 83 -9.99 4.58 20.15
C GLU A 83 -8.78 5.15 19.40
N LEU A 84 -7.96 5.96 20.09
CA LEU A 84 -6.70 6.47 19.53
C LEU A 84 -5.74 5.33 19.15
N ASN A 85 -5.70 4.26 19.95
CA ASN A 85 -4.92 3.08 19.62
C ASN A 85 -5.42 2.39 18.35
N ALA A 86 -6.73 2.16 18.22
CA ALA A 86 -7.29 1.49 17.06
C ALA A 86 -6.96 2.24 15.76
N GLU A 87 -7.14 3.56 15.75
CA GLU A 87 -6.83 4.37 14.57
C GLU A 87 -5.31 4.41 14.29
N TYR A 88 -4.46 4.44 15.34
CA TYR A 88 -3.01 4.34 15.18
C TYR A 88 -2.60 3.01 14.53
N PHE A 89 -3.14 1.90 15.03
CA PHE A 89 -2.89 0.56 14.50
C PHE A 89 -3.33 0.42 13.04
N ALA A 90 -4.42 1.11 12.66
CA ALA A 90 -4.91 1.18 11.30
C ALA A 90 -4.14 2.17 10.39
N SER A 91 -3.36 3.10 10.95
CA SER A 91 -2.74 4.19 10.19
C SER A 91 -1.78 3.72 9.10
N ASN A 92 -1.88 4.36 7.92
CA ASN A 92 -1.00 4.10 6.78
C ASN A 92 0.47 4.42 7.10
N CYS A 93 0.73 5.41 7.97
CA CYS A 93 2.08 5.73 8.44
C CYS A 93 2.73 4.55 9.15
N ARG A 94 2.02 3.97 10.13
CA ARG A 94 2.52 2.81 10.89
C ARG A 94 2.75 1.62 9.98
N LYS A 95 1.77 1.30 9.12
CA LYS A 95 1.90 0.24 8.11
C LYS A 95 3.19 0.47 7.30
N LEU A 96 3.40 1.68 6.76
CA LEU A 96 4.57 2.02 5.92
C LEU A 96 5.89 1.90 6.66
N VAL A 97 5.96 2.34 7.92
CA VAL A 97 7.15 2.17 8.75
C VAL A 97 7.47 0.70 8.97
N GLN A 98 6.47 -0.15 9.23
CA GLN A 98 6.67 -1.59 9.38
C GLN A 98 7.20 -2.25 8.10
N LEU A 99 6.64 -1.87 6.95
CA LEU A 99 7.11 -2.33 5.65
C LEU A 99 8.56 -1.88 5.40
N TRP A 100 8.88 -0.62 5.73
CA TRP A 100 10.20 -0.05 5.54
C TRP A 100 11.27 -0.69 6.42
N THR A 101 10.96 -0.97 7.69
CA THR A 101 11.90 -1.58 8.64
C THR A 101 12.34 -2.98 8.20
N LYS A 102 11.49 -3.71 7.48
CA LYS A 102 11.79 -5.06 6.97
C LYS A 102 12.22 -5.08 5.49
N ARG A 103 12.43 -3.93 4.86
CA ARG A 103 12.61 -3.81 3.40
C ARG A 103 13.81 -4.54 2.82
N SER A 104 14.88 -4.74 3.60
CA SER A 104 16.09 -5.41 3.13
C SER A 104 15.97 -6.94 3.09
N THR A 105 15.02 -7.53 3.81
CA THR A 105 14.90 -8.98 3.97
C THR A 105 13.59 -9.56 3.44
N GLN A 106 12.57 -8.71 3.25
CA GLN A 106 11.25 -9.17 2.83
C GLN A 106 11.15 -9.40 1.31
N LYS A 107 10.44 -10.46 0.94
CA LYS A 107 9.95 -10.69 -0.42
C LYS A 107 8.62 -9.97 -0.60
N LEU A 108 8.56 -9.07 -1.58
CA LEU A 108 7.40 -8.26 -1.91
C LEU A 108 6.80 -8.76 -3.22
N SER A 109 5.76 -9.59 -3.09
CA SER A 109 4.85 -9.91 -4.19
C SER A 109 3.83 -8.80 -4.39
N LEU A 110 3.20 -8.76 -5.57
CA LEU A 110 2.12 -7.81 -5.83
C LEU A 110 0.94 -8.01 -4.87
N GLY A 111 0.60 -9.26 -4.51
CA GLY A 111 -0.44 -9.55 -3.53
C GLY A 111 -0.14 -8.99 -2.15
N THR A 112 1.10 -9.10 -1.68
CA THR A 112 1.52 -8.49 -0.42
C THR A 112 1.37 -6.98 -0.44
N LEU A 113 1.78 -6.32 -1.53
CA LEU A 113 1.72 -4.87 -1.67
C LEU A 113 0.27 -4.36 -1.78
N VAL A 114 -0.58 -5.02 -2.57
CA VAL A 114 -2.00 -4.65 -2.73
C VAL A 114 -2.78 -4.85 -1.43
N SER A 115 -2.53 -5.95 -0.72
CA SER A 115 -3.12 -6.19 0.61
C SER A 115 -2.71 -5.11 1.61
N PHE A 116 -1.47 -4.63 1.51
CA PHE A 116 -0.93 -3.63 2.41
C PHE A 116 -1.46 -2.22 2.12
N SER A 117 -1.62 -1.86 0.84
CA SER A 117 -2.04 -0.54 0.39
C SER A 117 -3.56 -0.41 0.18
N GLU A 118 -4.36 -1.27 0.80
CA GLU A 118 -5.80 -1.37 0.52
C GLU A 118 -6.56 -0.06 0.75
N ASP A 119 -6.12 0.72 1.74
CA ASP A 119 -6.68 2.02 2.15
C ASP A 119 -5.97 3.20 1.47
N SER A 120 -5.01 2.94 0.59
CA SER A 120 -4.32 3.99 -0.14
C SER A 120 -5.19 4.58 -1.25
N LEU A 121 -5.23 5.90 -1.27
CA LEU A 121 -5.86 6.76 -2.25
C LEU A 121 -4.97 6.94 -3.48
N ALA A 122 -5.63 7.05 -4.62
CA ALA A 122 -5.01 7.34 -5.91
C ALA A 122 -5.95 8.22 -6.73
N THR A 123 -5.44 9.33 -7.25
CA THR A 123 -6.21 10.20 -8.16
C THR A 123 -6.51 9.49 -9.48
N ASN A 124 -5.51 8.80 -10.04
CA ASN A 124 -5.74 7.86 -11.13
C ASN A 124 -5.94 6.47 -10.53
N PRO A 125 -7.11 5.82 -10.69
CA PRO A 125 -7.38 4.53 -10.08
C PRO A 125 -6.35 3.44 -10.44
N ARG A 126 -5.76 3.50 -11.64
CA ARG A 126 -4.71 2.56 -12.09
C ARG A 126 -3.46 2.59 -11.21
N ASP A 127 -3.19 3.72 -10.56
CA ASP A 127 -2.02 3.87 -9.69
C ASP A 127 -2.14 3.04 -8.40
N LYS A 128 -3.33 2.52 -8.06
CA LYS A 128 -3.48 1.50 -7.01
C LYS A 128 -2.68 0.23 -7.30
N ILE A 129 -2.37 -0.03 -8.58
CA ILE A 129 -1.46 -1.10 -9.01
C ILE A 129 -0.12 -0.51 -9.45
N TYR A 130 -0.12 0.47 -10.36
CA TYR A 130 1.12 0.99 -10.94
C TYR A 130 2.03 1.68 -9.93
N GLY A 131 1.44 2.33 -8.92
CA GLY A 131 2.14 2.92 -7.77
C GLY A 131 2.81 1.89 -6.85
N LEU A 132 2.67 0.59 -7.10
CA LEU A 132 3.30 -0.48 -6.31
C LEU A 132 4.37 -1.27 -7.09
N LEU A 133 4.31 -1.27 -8.43
CA LEU A 133 5.16 -2.13 -9.28
C LEU A 133 6.67 -1.89 -9.11
N GLY A 134 7.08 -0.69 -8.71
CA GLY A 134 8.48 -0.38 -8.41
C GLY A 134 9.04 -1.17 -7.23
N LEU A 135 8.17 -1.69 -6.35
CA LEU A 135 8.53 -2.40 -5.12
C LEU A 135 8.47 -3.93 -5.26
N VAL A 136 7.81 -4.44 -6.30
CA VAL A 136 7.69 -5.88 -6.51
C VAL A 136 9.09 -6.46 -6.75
N ASN A 137 9.54 -7.39 -5.92
CA ASN A 137 10.83 -8.07 -6.04
C ASN A 137 10.69 -9.61 -6.07
N HIS A 138 9.45 -10.10 -6.09
CA HIS A 138 9.11 -11.52 -6.10
C HIS A 138 7.78 -11.72 -6.86
N GLY A 139 7.70 -12.78 -7.67
CA GLY A 139 6.47 -13.18 -8.35
C GLY A 139 6.17 -12.45 -9.67
N ALA A 140 5.15 -12.94 -10.37
CA ALA A 140 4.74 -12.56 -11.72
C ALA A 140 4.19 -11.12 -11.82
N GLY A 141 3.82 -10.52 -10.69
CA GLY A 141 3.44 -9.10 -10.64
C GLY A 141 4.56 -8.16 -11.14
N GLY A 142 5.82 -8.60 -11.11
CA GLY A 142 6.96 -7.83 -11.64
C GLY A 142 6.94 -7.66 -13.17
N ASP A 143 6.15 -8.45 -13.89
CA ASP A 143 6.03 -8.41 -15.35
C ASP A 143 5.04 -7.35 -15.85
N ILE A 144 4.24 -6.77 -14.95
CA ILE A 144 3.23 -5.79 -15.35
C ILE A 144 3.94 -4.52 -15.82
N VAL A 145 3.65 -4.11 -17.05
CA VAL A 145 4.11 -2.83 -17.61
C VAL A 145 2.97 -1.82 -17.52
N PRO A 146 3.18 -0.65 -16.88
CA PRO A 146 2.17 0.40 -16.83
C PRO A 146 1.68 0.83 -18.23
N ASN A 147 0.38 0.72 -18.45
CA ASN A 147 -0.30 1.17 -19.66
C ASN A 147 -1.54 1.97 -19.28
N TYR A 148 -1.46 3.30 -19.36
CA TYR A 148 -2.57 4.19 -19.04
C TYR A 148 -3.68 4.21 -20.11
N GLY A 149 -3.49 3.52 -21.24
CA GLY A 149 -4.53 3.26 -22.24
C GLY A 149 -5.54 2.20 -21.81
N HIS A 150 -5.20 1.32 -20.86
CA HIS A 150 -6.16 0.35 -20.30
C HIS A 150 -7.20 1.04 -19.42
N SER A 151 -8.39 0.46 -19.26
CA SER A 151 -9.31 0.91 -18.21
C SER A 151 -8.74 0.52 -16.83
N PRO A 152 -9.14 1.20 -15.74
CA PRO A 152 -8.76 0.75 -14.40
C PRO A 152 -9.15 -0.70 -14.11
N CYS A 153 -10.34 -1.13 -14.57
CA CYS A 153 -10.78 -2.50 -14.41
C CYS A 153 -9.84 -3.50 -15.07
N SER A 154 -9.46 -3.25 -16.33
CA SER A 154 -8.48 -4.09 -17.05
C SER A 154 -7.19 -4.22 -16.26
N VAL A 155 -6.70 -3.13 -15.66
CA VAL A 155 -5.48 -3.14 -14.81
C VAL A 155 -5.66 -4.03 -13.58
N TYR A 156 -6.81 -3.97 -12.91
CA TYR A 156 -7.09 -4.84 -11.76
C TYR A 156 -7.23 -6.32 -12.16
N CYS A 157 -7.88 -6.62 -13.29
CA CYS A 157 -7.95 -8.00 -13.82
C CYS A 157 -6.55 -8.55 -14.11
N ILE A 158 -5.69 -7.77 -14.77
CA ILE A 158 -4.28 -8.14 -15.01
C ILE A 158 -3.55 -8.41 -13.68
N ALA A 159 -3.75 -7.55 -12.68
CA ALA A 159 -3.15 -7.75 -11.35
C ALA A 159 -3.64 -9.05 -10.69
N ILE A 160 -4.94 -9.35 -10.77
CA ILE A 160 -5.52 -10.60 -10.26
C ILE A 160 -4.90 -11.82 -10.94
N LYS A 161 -4.83 -11.84 -12.28
CA LYS A 161 -4.22 -12.94 -13.04
C LYS A 161 -2.75 -13.14 -12.62
N LYS A 162 -1.96 -12.07 -12.51
CA LYS A 162 -0.57 -12.15 -12.04
C LYS A 162 -0.42 -12.64 -10.60
N MET A 163 -1.35 -12.28 -9.70
CA MET A 163 -1.35 -12.82 -8.33
C MET A 163 -1.79 -14.30 -8.29
N GLN A 164 -2.66 -14.73 -9.22
CA GLN A 164 -3.05 -16.14 -9.38
C GLN A 164 -1.85 -16.98 -9.84
N ASP A 165 -1.04 -16.49 -10.78
CA ASP A 165 0.18 -17.16 -11.23
C ASP A 165 1.16 -17.45 -10.08
N ASP A 166 1.21 -16.58 -9.06
CA ASP A 166 2.11 -16.71 -7.90
C ASP A 166 1.64 -17.70 -6.83
N THR A 167 0.33 -17.97 -6.74
CA THR A 167 -0.26 -18.64 -5.56
C THR A 167 -1.27 -19.73 -5.87
N HIS A 168 -1.63 -19.94 -7.15
CA HIS A 168 -2.68 -20.86 -7.63
C HIS A 168 -3.86 -20.94 -6.65
N GLN A 169 -4.49 -19.80 -6.36
CA GLN A 169 -5.57 -19.80 -5.38
C GLN A 169 -6.71 -20.70 -5.81
N ASP A 170 -7.21 -21.49 -4.86
CA ASP A 170 -8.47 -22.20 -5.00
C ASP A 170 -9.63 -21.20 -5.15
N LEU A 171 -10.08 -21.03 -6.40
CA LEU A 171 -11.19 -20.14 -6.75
C LEU A 171 -12.54 -20.64 -6.22
N SER A 172 -12.66 -21.91 -5.82
CA SER A 172 -13.91 -22.42 -5.22
C SER A 172 -14.26 -21.67 -3.93
N LEU A 173 -13.23 -21.29 -3.15
CA LEU A 173 -13.37 -20.49 -1.92
C LEU A 173 -13.75 -19.02 -2.17
N LEU A 174 -13.71 -18.61 -3.45
CA LEU A 174 -14.03 -17.27 -3.93
C LEU A 174 -15.26 -17.27 -4.86
N HIS A 175 -15.89 -18.42 -5.07
CA HIS A 175 -16.96 -18.59 -6.05
C HIS A 175 -18.12 -17.61 -5.82
N THR A 176 -18.57 -17.46 -4.57
CA THR A 176 -19.64 -16.52 -4.23
C THR A 176 -19.28 -15.06 -4.52
N GLN A 177 -18.02 -14.66 -4.30
CA GLN A 177 -17.58 -13.30 -4.60
C GLN A 177 -17.40 -13.11 -6.11
N LEU A 178 -16.89 -14.11 -6.82
CA LEU A 178 -16.78 -14.12 -8.28
C LEU A 178 -18.15 -14.00 -8.95
N SER A 179 -19.15 -14.73 -8.48
CA SER A 179 -20.52 -14.69 -9.03
C SER A 179 -21.23 -13.34 -8.82
N ASN A 180 -20.74 -12.52 -7.89
CA ASN A 180 -21.30 -11.18 -7.62
C ASN A 180 -20.66 -10.08 -8.49
N LEU A 181 -19.63 -10.40 -9.27
CA LEU A 181 -18.99 -9.43 -10.16
C LEU A 181 -19.84 -9.22 -11.41
N LYS A 182 -19.80 -7.99 -11.95
CA LYS A 182 -20.48 -7.70 -13.23
C LYS A 182 -19.83 -8.40 -14.42
N HIS A 183 -18.57 -8.82 -14.27
CA HIS A 183 -17.79 -9.56 -15.26
C HIS A 183 -16.64 -10.28 -14.56
N ASN A 184 -16.18 -11.39 -15.14
CA ASN A 184 -15.23 -12.29 -14.52
C ASN A 184 -13.78 -11.84 -14.83
N PRO A 185 -12.95 -11.54 -13.82
CA PRO A 185 -11.58 -11.08 -14.05
C PRO A 185 -10.67 -12.13 -14.68
N PHE A 186 -11.07 -13.40 -14.72
CA PHE A 186 -10.29 -14.49 -15.31
C PHE A 186 -10.59 -14.72 -16.79
N ASP A 187 -11.73 -14.25 -17.29
CA ASP A 187 -12.11 -14.41 -18.70
C ASP A 187 -11.26 -13.44 -19.57
N GLU A 188 -10.97 -13.84 -20.81
CA GLU A 188 -10.12 -13.05 -21.72
C GLU A 188 -10.88 -11.88 -22.35
N ASP A 189 -12.16 -12.05 -22.64
CA ASP A 189 -13.02 -11.05 -23.29
C ASP A 189 -13.46 -9.93 -22.34
N ASP A 190 -13.60 -10.23 -21.05
CA ASP A 190 -14.04 -9.28 -20.01
C ASP A 190 -12.94 -8.28 -19.60
N GLY A 191 -11.69 -8.56 -19.97
CA GLY A 191 -10.54 -7.68 -19.74
C GLY A 191 -10.63 -6.35 -20.50
N ASN A 192 -11.58 -6.19 -21.42
CA ASN A 192 -11.77 -4.99 -22.23
C ASN A 192 -12.94 -4.10 -21.78
N SER A 193 -13.51 -4.37 -20.59
CA SER A 193 -14.57 -3.52 -20.03
C SER A 193 -14.03 -2.10 -19.77
N ASN A 194 -14.68 -1.07 -20.32
CA ASN A 194 -14.26 0.33 -20.15
C ASN A 194 -14.71 0.91 -18.79
N CYS A 195 -14.82 0.08 -17.75
CA CYS A 195 -15.29 0.48 -16.43
C CYS A 195 -14.13 0.79 -15.46
N ASP A 196 -14.46 1.43 -14.34
CA ASP A 196 -13.49 1.91 -13.35
C ASP A 196 -13.00 0.83 -12.36
N GLY A 197 -13.54 -0.38 -12.45
CA GLY A 197 -13.21 -1.50 -11.56
C GLY A 197 -13.92 -1.46 -10.21
N VAL A 198 -14.45 -0.32 -9.77
CA VAL A 198 -15.10 -0.16 -8.45
C VAL A 198 -16.55 -0.57 -8.54
N GLU A 199 -17.30 -0.01 -9.49
CA GLU A 199 -18.74 -0.29 -9.62
C GLU A 199 -19.04 -1.71 -10.10
N CYS A 200 -18.10 -2.37 -10.76
CA CYS A 200 -18.22 -3.76 -11.20
C CYS A 200 -17.74 -4.77 -10.16
N GLY A 201 -17.23 -4.30 -9.02
CA GLY A 201 -16.75 -5.12 -7.91
C GLY A 201 -15.33 -5.69 -8.08
N VAL A 202 -14.69 -5.53 -9.25
CA VAL A 202 -13.37 -6.11 -9.54
C VAL A 202 -12.29 -5.58 -8.61
N TRP A 203 -12.31 -4.29 -8.24
CA TRP A 203 -11.35 -3.74 -7.27
C TRP A 203 -11.51 -4.37 -5.89
N THR A 204 -12.76 -4.52 -5.42
CA THR A 204 -13.05 -5.19 -4.15
C THR A 204 -12.57 -6.64 -4.16
N PHE A 205 -12.81 -7.35 -5.27
CA PHE A 205 -12.31 -8.70 -5.46
C PHE A 205 -10.78 -8.75 -5.50
N CYS A 206 -10.13 -7.81 -6.20
CA CYS A 206 -8.67 -7.70 -6.26
C CYS A 206 -8.05 -7.58 -4.87
N LYS A 207 -8.63 -6.76 -3.97
CA LYS A 207 -8.18 -6.64 -2.58
C LYS A 207 -8.34 -7.94 -1.80
N LEU A 208 -9.52 -8.56 -1.89
CA LEU A 208 -9.80 -9.84 -1.23
C LEU A 208 -8.84 -10.94 -1.70
N PHE A 209 -8.61 -11.00 -3.01
CA PHE A 209 -7.68 -11.93 -3.63
C PHE A 209 -6.25 -11.71 -3.12
N ALA A 210 -5.79 -10.46 -3.11
CA ALA A 210 -4.47 -10.09 -2.60
C ALA A 210 -4.28 -10.49 -1.12
N LEU A 211 -5.29 -10.25 -0.27
CA LEU A 211 -5.28 -10.64 1.14
C LEU A 211 -5.10 -12.16 1.32
N ARG A 212 -5.85 -12.96 0.53
CA ARG A 212 -5.71 -14.42 0.53
C ARG A 212 -4.38 -14.91 -0.01
N ALA A 213 -3.84 -14.23 -1.02
CA ALA A 213 -2.55 -14.59 -1.64
C ALA A 213 -1.44 -14.44 -0.61
N ARG A 214 -1.47 -13.32 0.13
CA ARG A 214 -0.52 -13.02 1.19
C ARG A 214 -0.59 -14.03 2.35
N ALA A 215 -1.80 -14.40 2.79
CA ALA A 215 -1.99 -15.34 3.90
C ALA A 215 -1.40 -16.74 3.64
N ARG A 216 -1.21 -17.13 2.37
CA ARG A 216 -0.61 -18.42 1.97
C ARG A 216 0.90 -18.37 1.73
N GLN A 217 1.51 -17.18 1.77
CA GLN A 217 2.96 -16.99 1.59
C GLN A 217 3.75 -16.91 2.91
N GLY A 218 3.06 -16.91 4.06
CA GLY A 218 3.66 -16.99 5.40
C GLY A 218 3.56 -18.39 5.97
#